data_AF-A0A950GSP0-F1
#
_entry.id   AF-A0A950GSP0-F1
#
_cell.length_a   1.000
_cell.length_b   1.000
_cell.length_c   1.000
_cell.angle_alpha   90.00
_cell.angle_beta   90.00
_cell.angle_gamma   90.00
#
_symmetry.space_group_name_H-M   'P 1'
#
loop_
_entity.id
_entity.type
_entity.pdbx_description
1 polymer ?
#
loop_
_entity_poly.entity_id
_entity_poly.type
_entity_poly.pdbx_seq_one_letter_code
_entity_poly.pdbx_strand_id
1 'polypeptide(L)'
;MRRSIATVSLSGTLPEKLEAAAAARFDAVEIFENDLLFFDGSAKEARLLADDRGLEICLFQPFRDFEGVPDDLFLRNLDRIERKFDLMQELGAPLLLICSNVAQSTIDDDERMAAQLRQGAERAAKRGLRIGFEALAWGARVNTFSQAWRLVEKAAHPHLGLIVDSFHTLAIKDDP
;
A
#
# COMPACT_ATOMS: atom_id res chain seq x y z
N MET A 1 -7.03 -14.13 -13.99
CA MET A 1 -6.68 -13.05 -13.04
C MET A 1 -6.65 -13.65 -11.65
N ARG A 2 -5.64 -13.31 -10.85
CA ARG A 2 -5.53 -13.71 -9.44
C ARG A 2 -6.56 -12.91 -8.63
N ARG A 3 -7.29 -13.55 -7.72
CA ARG A 3 -8.32 -12.93 -6.88
C ARG A 3 -7.77 -12.71 -5.47
N SER A 4 -7.77 -11.47 -5.00
CA SER A 4 -7.42 -11.10 -3.63
C SER A 4 -8.59 -10.48 -2.88
N ILE A 5 -8.52 -10.51 -1.55
CA ILE A 5 -9.39 -9.74 -0.66
C ILE A 5 -8.54 -9.10 0.43
N ALA A 6 -8.84 -7.83 0.76
CA ALA A 6 -8.21 -7.16 1.88
C ALA A 6 -8.82 -7.63 3.20
N THR A 7 -7.98 -7.86 4.21
CA THR A 7 -8.44 -8.32 5.53
C THR A 7 -9.35 -7.30 6.23
N VAL A 8 -9.25 -6.02 5.87
CA VAL A 8 -10.16 -4.97 6.36
C VAL A 8 -11.62 -5.18 5.94
N SER A 9 -11.88 -5.96 4.87
CA SER A 9 -13.23 -6.27 4.40
C SER A 9 -13.94 -7.35 5.24
N LEU A 10 -13.23 -7.98 6.17
CA LEU A 10 -13.73 -9.08 7.00
C LEU A 10 -13.65 -8.71 8.48
N SER A 11 -14.59 -9.22 9.27
CA SER A 11 -14.57 -9.12 10.74
C SER A 11 -13.85 -10.32 11.36
N GLY A 12 -13.51 -10.22 12.65
CA GLY A 12 -12.84 -11.28 13.41
C GLY A 12 -11.33 -11.09 13.52
N THR A 13 -10.67 -12.07 14.10
CA THR A 13 -9.21 -12.14 14.25
C THR A 13 -8.52 -12.44 12.92
N LEU A 14 -7.24 -12.10 12.77
CA LEU A 14 -6.49 -12.38 11.54
C LEU A 14 -6.58 -13.85 11.10
N PRO A 15 -6.42 -14.87 11.97
CA PRO A 15 -6.60 -16.27 11.59
C PRO A 15 -8.00 -16.59 11.04
N GLU A 16 -9.06 -16.06 11.65
CA GLU A 16 -10.44 -16.26 11.16
C GLU A 16 -10.66 -15.62 9.78
N LYS A 17 -10.08 -14.44 9.54
CA LYS A 17 -10.14 -13.77 8.25
C LYS A 17 -9.42 -14.58 7.16
N LEU A 18 -8.24 -15.12 7.46
CA LEU A 18 -7.48 -15.98 6.53
C LEU A 18 -8.23 -17.29 6.24
N GLU A 19 -8.80 -17.93 7.27
CA GLU A 19 -9.65 -19.11 7.14
C GLU A 19 -10.84 -18.84 6.20
N ALA A 20 -11.54 -17.73 6.42
CA ALA A 20 -12.69 -17.33 5.60
C ALA A 20 -12.29 -17.04 4.14
N ALA A 21 -11.18 -16.34 3.91
CA ALA A 21 -10.68 -16.05 2.57
C ALA A 21 -10.31 -17.34 1.81
N ALA A 22 -9.64 -18.29 2.47
CA ALA A 22 -9.29 -19.58 1.90
C ALA A 22 -10.54 -20.43 1.59
N ALA A 23 -11.49 -20.51 2.53
CA ALA A 23 -12.75 -21.23 2.34
C ALA A 23 -13.58 -20.63 1.19
N ALA A 24 -13.53 -19.31 0.99
CA ALA A 24 -14.14 -18.59 -0.12
C ALA A 24 -13.34 -18.70 -1.44
N ARG A 25 -12.20 -19.42 -1.44
CA ARG A 25 -11.35 -19.69 -2.61
C ARG A 25 -10.71 -18.45 -3.24
N PHE A 26 -10.34 -17.48 -2.40
CA PHE A 26 -9.39 -16.45 -2.84
C PHE A 26 -8.00 -17.07 -3.07
N ASP A 27 -7.26 -16.49 -3.99
CA ASP A 27 -5.88 -16.93 -4.28
C ASP A 27 -4.88 -16.22 -3.35
N ALA A 28 -5.24 -15.04 -2.84
CA ALA A 28 -4.38 -14.19 -2.06
C ALA A 28 -5.16 -13.28 -1.10
N VAL A 29 -4.45 -12.67 -0.16
CA VAL A 29 -4.97 -11.63 0.74
C VAL A 29 -4.11 -10.38 0.69
N GLU A 30 -4.72 -9.25 1.04
CA GLU A 30 -4.04 -7.99 1.29
C GLU A 30 -4.08 -7.72 2.80
N ILE A 31 -2.91 -7.67 3.43
CA ILE A 31 -2.82 -7.51 4.87
C ILE A 31 -2.98 -6.04 5.22
N PHE A 32 -4.06 -5.74 5.93
CA PHE A 32 -4.26 -4.44 6.55
C PHE A 32 -3.44 -4.35 7.84
N GLU A 33 -2.61 -3.31 7.98
CA GLU A 33 -1.65 -3.15 9.09
C GLU A 33 -2.31 -3.31 10.47
N ASN A 34 -3.51 -2.79 10.64
CA ASN A 34 -4.21 -2.86 11.92
C ASN A 34 -4.49 -4.31 12.35
N ASP A 35 -4.74 -5.23 11.41
CA ASP A 35 -4.96 -6.64 11.74
C ASP A 35 -3.68 -7.31 12.28
N LEU A 36 -2.49 -6.87 11.84
CA LEU A 36 -1.22 -7.32 12.42
C LEU A 36 -0.97 -6.73 13.81
N LEU A 37 -1.39 -5.49 14.06
CA LEU A 37 -1.23 -4.87 15.38
C LEU A 37 -2.05 -5.58 16.48
N PHE A 38 -3.19 -6.18 16.11
CA PHE A 38 -4.06 -6.94 17.02
C PHE A 38 -3.85 -8.46 16.93
N PHE A 39 -2.88 -8.91 16.15
CA PHE A 39 -2.54 -10.33 16.06
C PHE A 39 -1.53 -10.69 17.15
N ASP A 40 -1.85 -11.69 17.98
CA ASP A 40 -1.00 -12.16 19.09
C ASP A 40 0.23 -12.97 18.62
N GLY A 41 0.71 -12.71 17.41
CA GLY A 41 1.86 -13.38 16.79
C GLY A 41 2.69 -12.42 15.93
N SER A 42 3.79 -12.93 15.41
CA SER A 42 4.72 -12.22 14.53
C SER A 42 4.22 -12.15 13.07
N ALA A 43 4.78 -11.24 12.28
CA ALA A 43 4.54 -11.20 10.84
C ALA A 43 4.94 -12.50 10.13
N LYS A 44 6.01 -13.15 10.59
CA LYS A 44 6.42 -14.46 10.08
C LYS A 44 5.37 -15.54 10.37
N GLU A 45 4.75 -15.52 11.55
CA GLU A 45 3.65 -16.45 11.87
C GLU A 45 2.39 -16.14 11.05
N ALA A 46 2.08 -14.87 10.81
CA ALA A 46 0.98 -14.48 9.91
C ALA A 46 1.21 -15.02 8.48
N ARG A 47 2.45 -14.96 7.98
CA ARG A 47 2.82 -15.59 6.70
C ARG A 47 2.60 -17.09 6.70
N LEU A 48 3.10 -17.81 7.71
CA LEU A 48 2.92 -19.26 7.83
C LEU A 48 1.44 -19.64 7.85
N LEU A 49 0.61 -18.88 8.58
CA LEU A 49 -0.84 -19.10 8.63
C LEU A 49 -1.53 -18.92 7.27
N ALA A 50 -1.06 -17.98 6.44
CA ALA A 50 -1.56 -17.79 5.09
C ALA A 50 -1.07 -18.93 4.16
N ASP A 51 0.22 -19.27 4.22
CA ASP A 51 0.84 -20.33 3.43
C ASP A 51 0.18 -21.70 3.70
N ASP A 52 -0.08 -22.04 4.98
CA ASP A 52 -0.77 -23.28 5.38
C ASP A 52 -2.20 -23.39 4.84
N ARG A 53 -2.81 -22.26 4.48
CA ARG A 53 -4.15 -22.17 3.88
C ARG A 53 -4.12 -22.01 2.36
N GLY A 54 -2.93 -22.05 1.76
CA GLY A 54 -2.74 -21.85 0.32
C GLY A 54 -3.02 -20.42 -0.15
N LEU A 55 -2.90 -19.42 0.74
CA LEU A 55 -3.09 -18.01 0.42
C LEU A 55 -1.74 -17.30 0.30
N GLU A 56 -1.52 -16.60 -0.81
CA GLU A 56 -0.41 -15.65 -0.92
C GLU A 56 -0.74 -14.34 -0.18
N ILE A 57 0.22 -13.73 0.50
CA ILE A 57 0.12 -12.33 0.93
C ILE A 57 0.62 -11.44 -0.21
N CYS A 58 -0.31 -10.83 -0.96
CA CYS A 58 0.03 -10.14 -2.20
C CYS A 58 0.26 -8.63 -2.06
N LEU A 59 -0.25 -8.02 -0.98
CA LEU A 59 -0.17 -6.58 -0.71
C LEU A 59 -0.12 -6.34 0.80
N PHE A 60 0.67 -5.36 1.23
CA PHE A 60 0.61 -4.78 2.58
C PHE A 60 0.09 -3.35 2.49
N GLN A 61 -0.90 -3.00 3.32
CA GLN A 61 -1.55 -1.70 3.26
C GLN A 61 -2.06 -1.22 4.62
N PRO A 62 -2.27 0.10 4.80
CA PRO A 62 -1.85 1.20 3.94
C PRO A 62 -0.59 1.89 4.49
N PHE A 63 0.14 2.58 3.63
CA PHE A 63 1.11 3.58 4.05
C PHE A 63 0.58 4.97 3.70
N ARG A 64 0.36 5.80 4.72
CA ARG A 64 -0.28 7.11 4.58
C ARG A 64 0.72 8.27 4.56
N ASP A 65 0.31 9.40 4.01
CA ASP A 65 0.95 10.71 4.15
C ASP A 65 2.45 10.73 3.80
N PHE A 66 2.81 10.19 2.64
CA PHE A 66 4.22 10.04 2.22
C PHE A 66 4.73 11.23 1.39
N GLU A 67 4.03 11.56 0.32
CA GLU A 67 4.41 12.54 -0.69
C GLU A 67 3.90 13.95 -0.36
N GLY A 68 4.54 14.96 -0.96
CA GLY A 68 4.16 16.36 -0.83
C GLY A 68 4.41 16.93 0.56
N VAL A 69 5.40 16.40 1.29
CA VAL A 69 5.74 16.85 2.64
C VAL A 69 7.05 17.66 2.67
N PRO A 70 7.27 18.52 3.69
CA PRO A 70 8.57 19.18 3.93
C PRO A 70 9.72 18.19 4.09
N ASP A 71 10.95 18.62 3.81
CA ASP A 71 12.12 17.73 3.72
C ASP A 71 12.44 17.01 5.04
N ASP A 72 12.25 17.67 6.18
CA ASP A 72 12.46 17.08 7.51
C ASP A 72 11.44 15.97 7.83
N LEU A 73 10.17 16.19 7.47
CA LEU A 73 9.13 15.17 7.58
C LEU A 73 9.35 14.04 6.57
N PHE A 74 9.83 14.37 5.36
CA PHE A 74 10.14 13.37 4.35
C PHE A 74 11.21 12.40 4.82
N LEU A 75 12.29 12.89 5.44
CA LEU A 75 13.34 12.04 6.03
C LEU A 75 12.77 11.06 7.07
N ARG A 76 11.85 11.53 7.94
CA ARG A 76 11.17 10.67 8.92
C ARG A 76 10.25 9.64 8.25
N ASN A 77 9.60 10.02 7.16
CA ASN A 77 8.77 9.13 6.35
C ASN A 77 9.62 8.04 5.67
N LEU A 78 10.84 8.37 5.23
CA LEU A 78 11.79 7.37 4.73
C LEU A 78 12.19 6.38 5.83
N ASP A 79 12.44 6.83 7.06
CA ASP A 79 12.70 5.89 8.17
C ASP A 79 11.49 5.00 8.46
N ARG A 80 10.27 5.56 8.35
CA ARG A 80 9.02 4.81 8.56
C ARG A 80 8.78 3.77 7.48
N ILE A 81 9.04 4.09 6.21
CA ILE A 81 8.84 3.14 5.10
C ILE A 81 9.86 2.01 5.16
N GLU A 82 11.10 2.27 5.58
CA GLU A 82 12.11 1.21 5.79
C GLU A 82 11.64 0.18 6.83
N ARG A 83 11.03 0.62 7.94
CA ARG A 83 10.43 -0.30 8.94
C ARG A 83 9.27 -1.09 8.37
N LYS A 84 8.49 -0.52 7.43
CA LYS A 84 7.46 -1.29 6.73
C LYS A 84 8.07 -2.32 5.80
N PHE A 85 9.19 -2.01 5.16
CA PHE A 85 9.89 -2.98 4.32
C PHE A 85 10.45 -4.16 5.13
N ASP A 86 10.95 -3.93 6.34
CA ASP A 86 11.34 -5.01 7.26
C ASP A 86 10.14 -5.95 7.52
N LEU A 87 8.99 -5.37 7.90
CA LEU A 87 7.77 -6.12 8.16
C LEU A 87 7.26 -6.88 6.92
N MET A 88 7.28 -6.24 5.76
CA MET A 88 6.88 -6.85 4.48
C MET A 88 7.75 -8.05 4.12
N GLN A 89 9.05 -8.03 4.42
CA GLN A 89 9.95 -9.15 4.18
C GLN A 89 9.59 -10.36 5.07
N GLU A 90 9.24 -10.11 6.33
CA GLU A 90 8.74 -11.17 7.23
C GLU A 90 7.39 -11.74 6.76
N LEU A 91 6.46 -10.85 6.37
CA LEU A 91 5.15 -11.24 5.80
C LEU A 91 5.28 -11.96 4.45
N GLY A 92 6.37 -11.73 3.71
CA GLY A 92 6.46 -12.12 2.31
C GLY A 92 5.60 -11.27 1.36
N ALA A 93 5.18 -10.08 1.77
CA ALA A 93 4.34 -9.18 0.98
C ALA A 93 5.20 -8.40 -0.04
N PRO A 94 5.03 -8.58 -1.37
CA PRO A 94 5.93 -8.00 -2.36
C PRO A 94 5.57 -6.56 -2.78
N LEU A 95 4.42 -6.04 -2.33
CA LEU A 95 3.87 -4.76 -2.76
C LEU A 95 3.33 -3.98 -1.56
N LEU A 96 3.72 -2.71 -1.44
CA LEU A 96 3.18 -1.75 -0.47
C LEU A 96 2.20 -0.81 -1.18
N LEU A 97 1.02 -0.60 -0.61
CA LEU A 97 0.12 0.48 -1.02
C LEU A 97 0.47 1.76 -0.28
N ILE A 98 0.83 2.81 -1.02
CA ILE A 98 0.88 4.18 -0.52
C ILE A 98 -0.37 4.90 -1.01
N CYS A 99 -1.19 5.40 -0.09
CA CYS A 99 -2.36 6.20 -0.45
C CYS A 99 -1.99 7.69 -0.44
N SER A 100 -2.57 8.46 -1.36
CA SER A 100 -2.35 9.91 -1.49
C SER A 100 -2.55 10.65 -0.17
N ASN A 101 -1.68 11.62 0.10
CA ASN A 101 -1.66 12.41 1.31
C ASN A 101 -2.97 13.19 1.50
N VAL A 102 -3.51 13.17 2.71
CA VAL A 102 -4.79 13.83 3.06
C VAL A 102 -4.59 15.11 3.90
N ALA A 103 -3.35 15.41 4.29
CA ALA A 103 -3.05 16.57 5.12
C ALA A 103 -3.26 17.89 4.36
N GLN A 104 -3.89 18.88 4.99
CA GLN A 104 -4.06 20.20 4.37
C GLN A 104 -2.72 20.92 4.13
N SER A 105 -1.67 20.54 4.86
CA SER A 105 -0.31 21.04 4.70
C SER A 105 0.47 20.40 3.55
N THR A 106 -0.14 19.48 2.77
CA THR A 106 0.52 18.89 1.59
C THR A 106 0.87 19.99 0.58
N ILE A 107 2.14 20.03 0.22
CA ILE A 107 2.74 20.96 -0.73
C ILE A 107 2.27 20.58 -2.13
N ASP A 108 1.68 21.55 -2.82
CA ASP A 108 1.14 21.42 -4.17
C ASP A 108 2.25 21.56 -5.23
N ASP A 109 3.13 20.57 -5.30
CA ASP A 109 4.28 20.53 -6.21
C ASP A 109 4.49 19.11 -6.74
N ASP A 110 4.09 18.88 -8.00
CA ASP A 110 4.21 17.60 -8.69
C ASP A 110 5.66 17.12 -8.82
N GLU A 111 6.64 18.03 -8.99
CA GLU A 111 8.05 17.64 -9.08
C GLU A 111 8.54 17.08 -7.74
N ARG A 112 8.17 17.76 -6.64
CA ARG A 112 8.45 17.28 -5.29
C ARG A 112 7.77 15.94 -5.02
N MET A 113 6.48 15.81 -5.30
CA MET A 113 5.74 14.57 -5.03
C MET A 113 6.32 13.39 -5.82
N ALA A 114 6.60 13.58 -7.11
CA ALA A 114 7.22 12.56 -7.95
C ALA A 114 8.64 12.20 -7.48
N ALA A 115 9.47 13.18 -7.13
CA ALA A 115 10.82 12.93 -6.60
C ALA A 115 10.80 12.16 -5.26
N GLN A 116 9.84 12.47 -4.39
CA GLN A 116 9.64 11.77 -3.12
C GLN A 116 9.17 10.31 -3.35
N LEU A 117 8.18 10.10 -4.21
CA LEU A 117 7.72 8.76 -4.62
C LEU A 117 8.86 7.94 -5.24
N ARG A 118 9.67 8.55 -6.11
CA ARG A 118 10.87 7.92 -6.71
C ARG A 118 11.86 7.46 -5.65
N GLN A 119 12.17 8.30 -4.66
CA GLN A 119 13.09 7.92 -3.58
C GLN A 119 12.56 6.77 -2.71
N GLY A 120 11.24 6.73 -2.47
CA GLY A 120 10.60 5.56 -1.85
C GLY A 120 10.78 4.29 -2.69
N ALA A 121 10.58 4.41 -4.00
CA ALA A 121 10.70 3.30 -4.95
C ALA A 121 12.15 2.79 -5.10
N GLU A 122 13.14 3.67 -5.07
CA GLU A 122 14.56 3.30 -5.06
C GLU A 122 14.93 2.46 -3.83
N ARG A 123 14.35 2.78 -2.67
CA ARG A 123 14.54 2.02 -1.42
C ARG A 123 13.83 0.67 -1.47
N ALA A 124 12.59 0.64 -1.95
CA ALA A 124 11.86 -0.60 -2.19
C ALA A 124 12.64 -1.54 -3.13
N ALA A 125 13.20 -1.01 -4.22
CA ALA A 125 13.97 -1.78 -5.20
C ALA A 125 15.22 -2.43 -4.61
N LYS A 126 15.97 -1.73 -3.75
CA LYS A 126 17.13 -2.30 -3.03
C LYS A 126 16.77 -3.54 -2.20
N ARG A 127 15.49 -3.69 -1.85
CA ARG A 127 14.95 -4.80 -1.05
C ARG A 127 14.12 -5.79 -1.87
N GLY A 128 14.03 -5.62 -3.20
CA GLY A 128 13.19 -6.44 -4.08
C GLY A 128 11.68 -6.23 -3.90
N LEU A 129 11.26 -5.12 -3.30
CA LEU A 129 9.87 -4.76 -3.04
C LEU A 129 9.36 -3.77 -4.08
N ARG A 130 8.03 -3.57 -4.15
CA ARG A 130 7.39 -2.59 -5.03
C ARG A 130 6.46 -1.68 -4.23
N ILE A 131 6.19 -0.51 -4.80
CA ILE A 131 5.21 0.46 -4.29
C ILE A 131 4.11 0.63 -5.34
N GLY A 132 2.86 0.58 -4.89
CA GLY A 132 1.71 1.03 -5.64
C GLY A 132 1.17 2.32 -5.03
N PHE A 133 0.98 3.35 -5.86
CA PHE A 133 0.41 4.62 -5.43
C PHE A 133 -1.08 4.67 -5.76
N GLU A 134 -1.91 4.95 -4.76
CA GLU A 134 -3.37 5.00 -4.86
C GLU A 134 -3.87 6.42 -4.58
N ALA A 135 -4.73 6.94 -5.47
CA ALA A 135 -5.43 8.20 -5.24
C ALA A 135 -6.68 7.97 -4.38
N LEU A 136 -6.70 8.53 -3.17
CA LEU A 136 -7.92 8.58 -2.36
C LEU A 136 -8.85 9.67 -2.91
N ALA A 137 -10.15 9.41 -2.98
CA ALA A 137 -11.17 10.39 -3.41
C ALA A 137 -11.13 11.73 -2.63
N TRP A 138 -10.54 11.74 -1.43
CA TRP A 138 -10.37 12.89 -0.56
C TRP A 138 -8.90 13.27 -0.33
N GLY A 139 -7.97 12.82 -1.20
CA GLY A 139 -6.58 13.26 -1.16
C GLY A 139 -6.47 14.78 -1.33
N ALA A 140 -5.53 15.40 -0.61
CA ALA A 140 -5.44 16.86 -0.53
C ALA A 140 -5.03 17.50 -1.87
N ARG A 141 -4.15 16.83 -2.62
CA ARG A 141 -3.62 17.29 -3.92
C ARG A 141 -3.84 16.28 -5.06
N VAL A 142 -3.91 15.00 -4.72
CA VAL A 142 -4.08 13.90 -5.67
C VAL A 142 -5.32 13.12 -5.26
N ASN A 143 -6.39 13.19 -6.04
CA ASN A 143 -7.64 12.48 -5.76
C ASN A 143 -8.25 11.76 -6.96
N THR A 144 -7.57 11.77 -8.10
CA THR A 144 -7.93 11.03 -9.32
C THR A 144 -6.80 10.06 -9.69
N PHE A 145 -7.15 8.93 -10.31
CA PHE A 145 -6.12 7.97 -10.75
C PHE A 145 -5.23 8.57 -11.86
N SER A 146 -5.74 9.51 -12.66
CA SER A 146 -4.98 10.20 -13.70
C SER A 146 -3.89 11.12 -13.12
N GLN A 147 -4.18 11.83 -12.01
CA GLN A 147 -3.16 12.57 -11.27
C GLN A 147 -2.11 11.64 -10.66
N ALA A 148 -2.54 10.54 -10.03
CA ALA A 148 -1.61 9.55 -9.49
C ALA A 148 -0.72 8.95 -10.59
N TRP A 149 -1.29 8.63 -11.75
CA TRP A 149 -0.53 8.14 -12.91
C TRP A 149 0.50 9.15 -13.39
N ARG A 150 0.14 10.44 -13.50
CA ARG A 150 1.08 11.52 -13.88
C ARG A 150 2.29 11.57 -12.95
N LEU A 151 2.10 11.38 -11.65
CA LEU A 151 3.19 11.35 -10.68
C LEU A 151 4.04 10.07 -10.78
N VAL A 152 3.41 8.91 -10.98
CA VAL A 152 4.10 7.63 -11.20
C VAL A 152 4.96 7.68 -12.47
N GLU A 153 4.40 8.19 -13.56
CA GLU A 153 5.10 8.37 -14.84
C GLU A 153 6.28 9.34 -14.69
N LYS A 154 6.07 10.49 -14.03
CA LYS A 154 7.12 11.48 -13.76
C LYS A 154 8.25 10.93 -12.88
N ALA A 155 7.92 10.13 -11.88
CA ALA A 155 8.90 9.48 -11.01
C ALA A 155 9.76 8.44 -11.77
N ALA A 156 9.22 7.88 -12.86
CA ALA A 156 9.94 7.05 -13.85
C ALA A 156 10.79 5.93 -13.21
N HIS A 157 10.21 5.17 -12.28
CA HIS A 157 10.93 4.12 -11.56
C HIS A 157 10.21 2.76 -11.67
N PRO A 158 10.89 1.66 -12.07
CA PRO A 158 10.25 0.37 -12.37
C PRO A 158 9.63 -0.33 -11.15
N HIS A 159 9.98 0.08 -9.93
CA HIS A 159 9.39 -0.43 -8.69
C HIS A 159 8.26 0.45 -8.14
N LEU A 160 7.80 1.45 -8.90
CA LEU A 160 6.64 2.28 -8.60
C LEU A 160 5.57 2.07 -9.66
N GLY A 161 4.34 1.79 -9.24
CA GLY A 161 3.19 1.64 -10.11
C GLY A 161 1.95 2.33 -9.58
N LEU A 162 0.86 2.22 -10.32
CA LEU A 162 -0.46 2.72 -9.96
C LEU A 162 -1.30 1.60 -9.32
N ILE A 163 -2.02 1.93 -8.25
CA ILE A 163 -3.15 1.14 -7.74
C ILE A 163 -4.43 1.91 -8.05
N VAL A 164 -5.42 1.21 -8.58
CA VAL A 164 -6.72 1.78 -8.96
C VAL A 164 -7.80 1.16 -8.10
N ASP A 165 -8.48 1.99 -7.31
CA ASP A 165 -9.67 1.61 -6.57
C ASP A 165 -10.92 2.18 -7.28
N SER A 166 -11.81 1.29 -7.68
CA SER A 166 -13.08 1.65 -8.34
C SER A 166 -13.93 2.63 -7.51
N PHE A 167 -13.96 2.49 -6.19
CA PHE A 167 -14.72 3.40 -5.32
C PHE A 167 -14.15 4.80 -5.40
N HIS A 168 -12.82 4.96 -5.36
CA HIS A 168 -12.21 6.29 -5.38
C HIS A 168 -12.49 7.05 -6.67
N THR A 169 -12.44 6.37 -7.82
CA THR A 169 -12.81 6.95 -9.12
C THR A 169 -14.30 7.30 -9.18
N LEU A 170 -15.18 6.36 -8.80
CA LEU A 170 -16.63 6.54 -8.95
C LEU A 170 -17.24 7.51 -7.93
N ALA A 171 -16.68 7.61 -6.72
CA ALA A 171 -17.20 8.47 -5.66
C ALA A 171 -17.13 9.97 -6.01
N ILE A 172 -16.16 10.37 -6.83
CA ILE A 172 -16.00 11.76 -7.31
C ILE A 172 -16.53 11.96 -8.74
N LYS A 173 -17.14 10.92 -9.33
CA LYS A 173 -17.65 10.92 -10.72
C LYS A 173 -16.55 11.21 -11.75
N ASP A 174 -15.35 10.67 -11.53
CA ASP A 174 -14.26 10.70 -12.50
C ASP A 174 -14.51 9.67 -13.63
N ASP A 175 -13.82 9.82 -14.76
CA ASP A 175 -14.00 9.00 -15.96
C ASP A 175 -13.00 7.82 -15.98
N PRO A 176 -13.44 6.54 -15.91
CA PRO A 176 -12.57 5.37 -15.78
C PRO A 176 -11.92 4.89 -17.08
#